data_AF-A0A969C4K7-F1
#
_entry.id   AF-A0A969C4K7-F1
#
_cell.length_a   1.000
_cell.length_b   1.000
_cell.length_c   1.000
_cell.angle_alpha   90.00
_cell.angle_beta   90.00
_cell.angle_gamma   90.00
#
_symmetry.space_group_name_H-M   'P 1'
#
loop_
_entity.id
_entity.type
_entity.pdbx_description
1 polymer ?
#
loop_
_entity_poly.entity_id
_entity_poly.type
_entity_poly.pdbx_seq_one_letter_code
_entity_poly.pdbx_strand_id
1 'polypeptide(L)'
;MMKYSKIEWTEATWNPSIGCDKISAGCKYCYAEIMAKRLQAMKSPGYEDAFKFKIMPDRLETPLKVKKPTKFFVNSMSDLFHEEMPFEFLDKVFQTIRQTPQHTYQILTKREKVLEEYFQKRTVPDNVWLGVTVEIKSKKNRIDVLRNIDAKIRFLSVEPLLESLGKVDLTNIHWVIVGGESGHKARPMKPEWAIDIQKQCDVQGVSFFFKQWGAWGEDGQKRSKKLMDGFFWGKNGTEIPKAKFAFA
;
A
#
# COMPACT_ATOMS: atom_id res chain seq x y z
N MET A 1 13.20 11.25 -15.13
CA MET A 1 13.85 9.94 -14.98
C MET A 1 13.03 9.08 -14.03
N MET A 2 12.60 7.90 -14.45
CA MET A 2 11.84 6.97 -13.62
C MET A 2 12.77 6.42 -12.52
N LYS A 3 12.38 6.54 -11.25
CA LYS A 3 13.15 6.00 -10.11
C LYS A 3 12.65 4.59 -9.83
N TYR A 4 13.53 3.59 -9.90
CA TYR A 4 13.25 2.25 -9.39
C TYR A 4 12.90 2.33 -7.91
N SER A 5 11.87 1.58 -7.49
CA SER A 5 11.36 1.66 -6.13
C SER A 5 12.30 0.95 -5.15
N LYS A 6 12.41 1.47 -3.92
CA LYS A 6 13.03 0.76 -2.78
C LYS A 6 12.03 -0.07 -1.98
N ILE A 7 10.77 -0.12 -2.44
CA ILE A 7 9.70 -0.90 -1.80
C ILE A 7 9.80 -2.31 -2.37
N GLU A 8 10.12 -3.28 -1.51
CA GLU A 8 10.55 -4.64 -1.89
C GLU A 8 9.53 -5.43 -2.74
N TRP A 9 8.26 -5.03 -2.74
CA TRP A 9 7.17 -5.72 -3.43
C TRP A 9 6.67 -5.03 -4.72
N THR A 10 7.33 -3.95 -5.18
CA THR A 10 7.00 -3.22 -6.41
C THR A 10 8.26 -2.89 -7.22
N GLU A 11 8.12 -2.70 -8.54
CA GLU A 11 9.26 -2.40 -9.41
C GLU A 11 9.48 -0.89 -9.57
N ALA A 12 8.38 -0.14 -9.70
CA ALA A 12 8.40 1.32 -9.84
C ALA A 12 7.27 1.97 -9.02
N THR A 13 7.38 3.28 -8.77
CA THR A 13 6.31 4.09 -8.19
C THR A 13 5.76 5.08 -9.21
N TRP A 14 4.45 5.24 -9.25
CA TRP A 14 3.79 6.28 -10.04
C TRP A 14 2.94 7.14 -9.10
N ASN A 15 3.16 8.45 -9.09
CA ASN A 15 2.53 9.39 -8.16
C ASN A 15 1.77 10.50 -8.91
N PRO A 16 0.56 10.22 -9.45
CA PRO A 16 -0.34 11.23 -10.03
C PRO A 16 -0.86 12.27 -9.03
N SER A 17 -0.66 12.08 -7.73
CA SER A 17 -0.76 13.13 -6.72
C SER A 17 0.36 13.02 -5.69
N ILE A 18 0.47 14.03 -4.83
CA ILE A 18 1.42 14.11 -3.71
C ILE A 18 0.74 14.75 -2.50
N GLY A 19 1.32 14.55 -1.32
CA GLY A 19 0.77 15.11 -0.08
C GLY A 19 -0.45 14.33 0.44
N CYS A 20 -0.74 14.46 1.72
CA CYS A 20 -1.86 13.77 2.37
C CYS A 20 -2.14 14.33 3.78
N ASP A 21 -3.32 14.05 4.31
CA ASP A 21 -3.67 14.30 5.70
C ASP A 21 -3.54 13.05 6.59
N LYS A 22 -3.30 13.29 7.89
CA LYS A 22 -3.20 12.21 8.88
C LYS A 22 -4.58 11.84 9.40
N ILE A 23 -5.06 10.64 9.05
CA ILE A 23 -6.41 10.17 9.43
C ILE A 23 -6.43 8.98 10.40
N SER A 24 -5.27 8.49 10.82
CA SER A 24 -5.18 7.30 11.67
C SER A 24 -3.88 7.23 12.46
N ALA A 25 -3.82 6.29 13.41
CA ALA A 25 -2.63 6.06 14.24
C ALA A 25 -1.39 5.71 13.40
N GLY A 26 -1.56 5.05 12.25
CA GLY A 26 -0.47 4.71 11.32
C GLY A 26 0.15 5.93 10.64
N CYS A 27 -0.56 7.06 10.59
CA CYS A 27 -0.08 8.28 9.94
C CYS A 27 0.86 9.11 10.85
N LYS A 28 0.93 8.81 12.16
CA LYS A 28 1.65 9.64 13.14
C LYS A 28 3.09 9.94 12.74
N TYR A 29 3.83 8.90 12.30
CA TYR A 29 5.23 8.99 11.88
C TYR A 29 5.41 8.68 10.38
N CYS A 30 4.49 9.19 9.56
CA CYS A 30 4.46 8.97 8.12
C CYS A 30 5.81 9.29 7.44
N TYR A 31 6.39 8.30 6.75
CA TYR A 31 7.64 8.47 6.03
C TYR A 31 7.51 9.48 4.86
N ALA A 32 6.36 9.51 4.20
CA ALA A 32 6.11 10.38 3.05
C ALA A 32 6.10 11.85 3.47
N GLU A 33 5.59 12.18 4.67
CA GLU A 33 5.64 13.54 5.22
C GLU A 33 7.08 13.99 5.47
N ILE A 34 7.90 13.13 6.07
CA ILE A 34 9.33 13.42 6.31
C ILE A 34 10.06 13.61 4.98
N MET A 35 9.80 12.73 4.01
CA MET A 35 10.39 12.82 2.68
C MET A 35 9.94 14.09 1.94
N ALA A 36 8.68 14.48 2.05
CA ALA A 36 8.15 15.70 1.44
C ALA A 36 8.82 16.97 2.00
N LYS A 37 9.03 17.05 3.31
CA LYS A 37 9.80 18.15 3.95
C LYS A 37 11.24 18.21 3.43
N ARG A 38 11.88 17.05 3.23
CA ARG A 38 13.22 16.98 2.62
C ARG A 38 13.19 17.46 1.17
N LEU A 39 12.21 17.03 0.38
CA LEU A 39 12.06 17.41 -1.03
C LEU A 39 11.78 18.91 -1.17
N GLN A 40 11.00 19.50 -0.27
CA GLN A 40 10.79 20.95 -0.17
C GLN A 40 12.12 21.68 0.10
N ALA A 41 12.89 21.25 1.10
CA ALA A 41 14.20 21.84 1.40
C ALA A 41 15.18 21.74 0.22
N MET A 42 15.06 20.69 -0.60
CA MET A 42 15.81 20.50 -1.84
C MET A 42 15.21 21.24 -3.05
N LYS A 43 14.13 22.02 -2.87
CA LYS A 43 13.42 22.74 -3.94
C LYS A 43 13.01 21.82 -5.10
N SER A 44 12.59 20.58 -4.77
CA SER A 44 12.15 19.61 -5.76
C SER A 44 10.78 20.00 -6.33
N PRO A 45 10.59 20.03 -7.67
CA PRO A 45 9.33 20.43 -8.28
C PRO A 45 8.11 19.66 -7.75
N GLY A 46 7.05 20.41 -7.41
CA GLY A 46 5.80 19.90 -6.85
C GLY A 46 5.78 19.87 -5.31
N TYR A 47 6.92 19.95 -4.64
CA TYR A 47 7.00 19.92 -3.18
C TYR A 47 7.17 21.30 -2.55
N GLU A 48 6.80 22.37 -3.26
CA GLU A 48 6.88 23.75 -2.76
C GLU A 48 6.08 23.91 -1.45
N ASP A 49 4.92 23.25 -1.38
CA ASP A 49 4.01 23.24 -0.22
C ASP A 49 4.22 22.01 0.70
N ALA A 50 5.43 21.42 0.68
CA ALA A 50 5.79 20.23 1.44
C ALA A 50 4.81 19.05 1.25
N PHE A 51 4.01 18.74 2.27
CA PHE A 51 3.12 17.58 2.32
C PHE A 51 1.65 17.94 2.10
N LYS A 52 1.35 19.17 1.70
CA LYS A 52 0.00 19.57 1.31
C LYS A 52 -0.45 18.75 0.10
N PHE A 53 -1.70 18.29 0.12
CA PHE A 53 -2.26 17.50 -0.98
C PHE A 53 -2.29 18.33 -2.28
N LYS A 54 -1.88 17.69 -3.38
CA LYS A 54 -1.89 18.28 -4.72
C LYS A 54 -1.94 17.20 -5.80
N ILE A 55 -2.79 17.40 -6.80
CA ILE A 55 -2.79 16.59 -8.02
C ILE A 55 -1.63 16.99 -8.94
N MET A 56 -1.10 16.04 -9.70
CA MET A 56 0.03 16.22 -10.60
C MET A 56 -0.35 15.81 -12.03
N PRO A 57 -1.10 16.64 -12.78
CA PRO A 57 -1.57 16.30 -14.12
C PRO A 57 -0.45 15.97 -15.10
N ASP A 58 0.70 16.63 -14.97
CA ASP A 58 1.93 16.41 -15.74
C ASP A 58 2.49 14.98 -15.62
N ARG A 59 2.08 14.24 -14.58
CA ARG A 59 2.53 12.88 -14.29
C ARG A 59 1.58 11.80 -14.78
N LEU A 60 0.37 12.14 -15.26
CA LEU A 60 -0.64 11.15 -15.68
C LEU A 60 -0.10 10.21 -16.75
N GLU A 61 0.56 10.74 -17.77
CA GLU A 61 1.04 9.95 -18.91
C GLU A 61 2.33 9.16 -18.63
N THR A 62 2.86 9.19 -17.40
CA THR A 62 4.13 8.52 -17.08
C THR A 62 4.11 7.02 -17.42
N PRO A 63 3.05 6.25 -17.11
CA PRO A 63 3.01 4.82 -17.43
C PRO A 63 2.91 4.54 -18.94
N LEU A 64 2.27 5.41 -19.72
CA LEU A 64 2.14 5.26 -21.18
C LEU A 64 3.52 5.20 -21.88
N LYS A 65 4.53 5.81 -21.27
CA LYS A 65 5.91 5.88 -21.79
C LYS A 65 6.72 4.61 -21.47
N VAL A 66 6.19 3.69 -20.68
CA VAL A 66 6.88 2.46 -20.26
C VAL A 66 6.44 1.28 -21.10
N LYS A 67 7.36 0.76 -21.92
CA LYS A 67 7.09 -0.40 -22.78
C LYS A 67 7.18 -1.74 -22.04
N LYS A 68 8.12 -1.87 -21.10
CA LYS A 68 8.34 -3.11 -20.35
C LYS A 68 7.16 -3.33 -19.38
N PRO A 69 6.55 -4.54 -19.33
CA PRO A 69 5.63 -4.91 -18.26
C PRO A 69 6.24 -4.56 -16.90
N THR A 70 5.49 -3.82 -16.10
CA THR A 70 5.98 -3.18 -14.87
C THR A 70 4.89 -3.22 -13.82
N LYS A 71 5.27 -3.57 -12.60
CA LYS A 71 4.44 -3.45 -11.41
C LYS A 71 4.66 -2.09 -10.75
N PHE A 72 3.63 -1.24 -10.82
CA PHE A 72 3.61 0.09 -10.24
C PHE A 72 2.92 0.10 -8.89
N PHE A 73 3.57 0.67 -7.89
CA PHE A 73 2.90 1.13 -6.68
C PHE A 73 2.42 2.56 -6.89
N VAL A 74 1.11 2.75 -6.86
CA VAL A 74 0.46 4.03 -7.11
C VAL A 74 0.40 4.83 -5.82
N ASN A 75 0.80 6.10 -5.89
CA ASN A 75 0.73 7.07 -4.79
C ASN A 75 1.51 6.66 -3.54
N SER A 76 2.80 6.33 -3.71
CA SER A 76 3.74 6.21 -2.59
C SER A 76 3.89 7.48 -1.73
N MET A 77 3.62 8.66 -2.30
CA MET A 77 3.84 9.97 -1.67
C MET A 77 2.53 10.71 -1.33
N SER A 78 1.40 10.02 -1.38
CA SER A 78 0.05 10.54 -1.10
C SER A 78 -0.91 9.36 -0.80
N ASP A 79 -2.21 9.62 -0.76
CA ASP A 79 -3.24 8.58 -0.85
C ASP A 79 -4.08 8.88 -2.10
N LEU A 80 -4.33 7.87 -2.95
CA LEU A 80 -5.07 8.08 -4.20
C LEU A 80 -6.52 8.50 -3.94
N PHE A 81 -7.12 8.02 -2.85
CA PHE A 81 -8.52 8.31 -2.49
C PHE A 81 -8.62 9.45 -1.46
N HIS A 82 -7.74 10.45 -1.57
CA HIS A 82 -7.80 11.68 -0.76
C HIS A 82 -9.18 12.36 -0.86
N GLU A 83 -9.73 12.95 0.21
CA GLU A 83 -11.05 13.60 0.14
C GLU A 83 -11.06 14.78 -0.86
N GLU A 84 -9.94 15.49 -0.97
CA GLU A 84 -9.77 16.57 -1.95
C GLU A 84 -9.47 16.09 -3.38
N MET A 85 -9.41 14.78 -3.63
CA MET A 85 -9.16 14.24 -4.97
C MET A 85 -10.43 14.35 -5.83
N PRO A 86 -10.44 15.13 -6.93
CA PRO A 86 -11.59 15.19 -7.82
C PRO A 86 -11.81 13.83 -8.50
N PHE A 87 -13.05 13.35 -8.52
CA PHE A 87 -13.38 12.09 -9.18
C PHE A 87 -13.08 12.11 -10.67
N GLU A 88 -13.19 13.27 -11.33
CA GLU A 88 -12.80 13.45 -12.74
C GLU A 88 -11.30 13.26 -12.94
N PHE A 89 -10.48 13.60 -11.94
CA PHE A 89 -9.05 13.34 -12.00
C PHE A 89 -8.73 11.87 -11.72
N LEU A 90 -9.43 11.22 -10.78
CA LEU A 90 -9.34 9.76 -10.60
C LEU A 90 -9.73 9.02 -11.88
N ASP A 91 -10.77 9.47 -12.57
CA ASP A 91 -11.19 8.88 -13.84
C ASP A 91 -10.07 8.92 -14.88
N LYS A 92 -9.31 10.02 -14.95
CA LYS A 92 -8.10 10.12 -15.79
C LYS A 92 -6.99 9.18 -15.35
N VAL A 93 -6.76 9.02 -14.04
CA VAL A 93 -5.78 8.05 -13.51
C VAL A 93 -6.16 6.62 -13.93
N PHE A 94 -7.41 6.22 -13.70
CA PHE A 94 -7.90 4.89 -14.08
C PHE A 94 -8.00 4.72 -15.60
N GLN A 95 -8.18 5.78 -16.37
CA GLN A 95 -8.08 5.75 -17.84
C GLN A 95 -6.65 5.37 -18.28
N THR A 96 -5.62 5.98 -17.71
CA THR A 96 -4.22 5.61 -17.99
C THR A 96 -3.95 4.14 -17.63
N ILE A 97 -4.48 3.67 -16.49
CA ILE A 97 -4.37 2.26 -16.07
C ILE A 97 -4.96 1.32 -17.12
N ARG A 98 -6.15 1.64 -17.64
CA ARG A 98 -6.82 0.85 -18.70
C ARG A 98 -6.07 0.89 -20.02
N GLN A 99 -5.45 2.02 -20.36
CA GLN A 99 -4.65 2.18 -21.58
C GLN A 99 -3.30 1.45 -21.53
N THR A 100 -2.92 0.89 -20.38
CA THR A 100 -1.65 0.20 -20.19
C THR A 100 -1.84 -1.19 -19.57
N PRO A 101 -2.56 -2.10 -20.26
CA PRO A 101 -2.90 -3.41 -19.72
C PRO A 101 -1.68 -4.32 -19.46
N GLN A 102 -0.53 -4.02 -20.06
CA GLN A 102 0.74 -4.71 -19.81
C GLN A 102 1.33 -4.45 -18.41
N HIS A 103 0.84 -3.44 -17.69
CA HIS A 103 1.30 -3.10 -16.34
C HIS A 103 0.36 -3.61 -15.27
N THR A 104 0.88 -3.85 -14.07
CA THR A 104 0.08 -4.13 -12.88
C THR A 104 0.15 -2.93 -11.95
N TYR A 105 -0.99 -2.48 -11.42
CA TYR A 105 -1.09 -1.32 -10.55
C TYR A 105 -1.52 -1.72 -9.15
N GLN A 106 -0.62 -1.59 -8.18
CA GLN A 106 -0.91 -1.78 -6.77
C GLN A 106 -1.37 -0.44 -6.18
N ILE A 107 -2.63 -0.38 -5.75
CA ILE A 107 -3.24 0.79 -5.14
C ILE A 107 -3.54 0.46 -3.69
N LEU A 108 -3.02 1.27 -2.76
CA LEU A 108 -3.24 1.12 -1.33
C LEU A 108 -3.81 2.39 -0.74
N THR A 109 -4.84 2.28 0.11
CA THR A 109 -5.46 3.44 0.76
C THR A 109 -5.81 3.23 2.23
N LYS A 110 -5.93 4.32 2.97
CA LYS A 110 -6.52 4.39 4.32
C LYS A 110 -7.91 5.06 4.32
N ARG A 111 -8.43 5.42 3.15
CA ARG A 111 -9.62 6.26 2.96
C ARG A 111 -10.74 5.43 2.36
N GLU A 112 -11.21 4.45 3.14
CA GLU A 112 -12.18 3.44 2.69
C GLU A 112 -13.50 4.04 2.20
N LYS A 113 -13.94 5.18 2.77
CA LYS A 113 -15.21 5.82 2.38
C LYS A 113 -15.18 6.38 0.96
N VAL A 114 -14.09 7.10 0.62
CA VAL A 114 -13.90 7.66 -0.73
C VAL A 114 -13.67 6.54 -1.75
N LEU A 115 -12.94 5.50 -1.34
CA LEU A 115 -12.76 4.28 -2.12
C LEU A 115 -14.12 3.64 -2.48
N GLU A 116 -14.98 3.43 -1.48
CA GLU A 116 -16.32 2.84 -1.65
C GLU A 116 -17.19 3.71 -2.55
N GLU A 117 -17.30 5.01 -2.25
CA GLU A 117 -18.09 5.95 -3.03
C GLU A 117 -17.66 6.00 -4.50
N TYR A 118 -16.36 5.99 -4.76
CA TYR A 118 -15.83 6.03 -6.12
C TYR A 118 -16.23 4.80 -6.93
N PHE A 119 -16.12 3.60 -6.33
CA PHE A 119 -16.39 2.32 -7.00
C PHE A 119 -17.86 1.88 -6.97
N GLN A 120 -18.75 2.59 -6.28
CA GLN A 120 -20.21 2.38 -6.42
C GLN A 120 -20.69 2.55 -7.87
N LYS A 121 -20.02 3.41 -8.65
CA LYS A 121 -20.43 3.76 -10.03
C LYS A 121 -19.41 3.33 -11.09
N ARG A 122 -18.33 2.64 -10.70
CA ARG A 122 -17.16 2.41 -11.56
C ARG A 122 -16.60 1.01 -11.33
N THR A 123 -16.07 0.42 -12.39
CA THR A 123 -15.44 -0.91 -12.32
C THR A 123 -13.93 -0.79 -12.10
N VAL A 124 -13.40 -1.61 -11.20
CA VAL A 124 -11.95 -1.76 -10.99
C VAL A 124 -11.34 -2.46 -12.21
N PRO A 125 -10.32 -1.88 -12.88
CA PRO A 125 -9.66 -2.55 -13.99
C PRO A 125 -8.97 -3.87 -13.58
N ASP A 126 -8.97 -4.87 -14.45
CA ASP A 126 -8.34 -6.20 -14.21
C ASP A 126 -6.87 -6.15 -13.82
N ASN A 127 -6.15 -5.13 -14.28
CA ASN A 127 -4.73 -4.95 -14.01
C ASN A 127 -4.46 -4.14 -12.72
N VAL A 128 -5.48 -3.90 -11.90
CA VAL A 128 -5.37 -3.28 -10.57
C VAL A 128 -5.40 -4.33 -9.47
N TRP A 129 -4.45 -4.24 -8.56
CA TRP A 129 -4.51 -4.85 -7.24
C TRP A 129 -4.93 -3.76 -6.27
N LEU A 130 -6.10 -3.95 -5.66
CA LEU A 130 -6.72 -2.95 -4.79
C LEU A 130 -6.51 -3.35 -3.33
N GLY A 131 -6.09 -2.42 -2.49
CA GLY A 131 -5.82 -2.73 -1.10
C GLY A 131 -6.11 -1.61 -0.13
N VAL A 132 -6.27 -2.00 1.12
CA VAL A 132 -6.48 -1.09 2.25
C VAL A 132 -5.41 -1.31 3.32
N THR A 133 -5.07 -0.26 4.06
CA THR A 133 -4.21 -0.40 5.24
C THR A 133 -5.03 -0.70 6.49
N VAL A 134 -4.61 -1.68 7.29
CA VAL A 134 -5.20 -2.01 8.59
C VAL A 134 -4.10 -2.05 9.65
N GLU A 135 -3.79 -0.87 10.20
CA GLU A 135 -2.71 -0.70 11.20
C GLU A 135 -3.11 -1.02 12.65
N ILE A 136 -4.41 -1.00 12.96
CA ILE A 136 -4.99 -1.17 14.30
C ILE A 136 -6.37 -1.85 14.22
N LYS A 137 -6.83 -2.47 15.30
CA LYS A 137 -8.09 -3.21 15.41
C LYS A 137 -9.31 -2.35 15.09
N SER A 138 -9.30 -1.08 15.47
CA SER A 138 -10.40 -0.15 15.19
C SER A 138 -10.54 0.22 13.71
N LYS A 139 -9.60 -0.20 12.85
CA LYS A 139 -9.63 0.01 11.39
C LYS A 139 -9.92 -1.26 10.59
N LYS A 140 -10.34 -2.35 11.24
CA LYS A 140 -10.74 -3.59 10.55
C LYS A 140 -11.95 -3.41 9.63
N ASN A 141 -12.80 -2.41 9.88
CA ASN A 141 -13.93 -2.06 9.01
C ASN A 141 -13.51 -1.78 7.55
N ARG A 142 -12.24 -1.39 7.32
CA ARG A 142 -11.69 -1.20 5.97
C ARG A 142 -11.66 -2.49 5.15
N ILE A 143 -11.49 -3.63 5.82
CA ILE A 143 -11.49 -4.94 5.18
C ILE A 143 -12.88 -5.21 4.61
N ASP A 144 -13.93 -4.95 5.39
CA ASP A 144 -15.32 -5.14 4.97
C ASP A 144 -15.64 -4.31 3.72
N VAL A 145 -15.27 -3.03 3.72
CA VAL A 145 -15.42 -2.15 2.55
C VAL A 145 -14.69 -2.72 1.33
N LEU A 146 -13.42 -3.13 1.48
CA LEU A 146 -12.65 -3.68 0.36
C LEU A 146 -13.29 -4.94 -0.23
N ARG A 147 -13.87 -5.80 0.61
CA ARG A 147 -14.53 -7.04 0.17
C ARG A 147 -15.79 -6.80 -0.64
N ASN A 148 -16.48 -5.70 -0.40
CA ASN A 148 -17.68 -5.31 -1.13
C ASN A 148 -17.39 -4.68 -2.51
N ILE A 149 -16.13 -4.36 -2.79
CA ILE A 149 -15.72 -3.81 -4.08
C ILE A 149 -15.28 -4.95 -5.00
N ASP A 150 -15.84 -5.02 -6.20
CA ASP A 150 -15.45 -6.01 -7.20
C ASP A 150 -14.06 -5.69 -7.77
N ALA A 151 -13.05 -6.45 -7.34
CA ALA A 151 -11.66 -6.31 -7.73
C ALA A 151 -11.02 -7.69 -7.87
N LYS A 152 -10.32 -7.92 -8.98
CA LYS A 152 -9.68 -9.21 -9.29
C LYS A 152 -8.65 -9.63 -8.24
N ILE A 153 -7.92 -8.67 -7.68
CA ILE A 153 -6.99 -8.90 -6.56
C ILE A 153 -7.27 -7.86 -5.48
N ARG A 154 -7.53 -8.36 -4.27
CA ARG A 154 -7.71 -7.60 -3.03
C ARG A 154 -6.58 -7.92 -2.07
N PHE A 155 -5.91 -6.91 -1.53
CA PHE A 155 -4.83 -7.12 -0.58
C PHE A 155 -4.91 -6.21 0.65
N LEU A 156 -4.35 -6.66 1.76
CA LEU A 156 -4.21 -5.89 2.98
C LEU A 156 -2.76 -5.47 3.16
N SER A 157 -2.56 -4.21 3.50
CA SER A 157 -1.31 -3.72 4.06
C SER A 157 -1.51 -3.57 5.56
N VAL A 158 -0.97 -4.49 6.33
CA VAL A 158 -0.95 -4.44 7.78
C VAL A 158 0.37 -3.77 8.21
N GLU A 159 0.56 -2.53 7.75
CA GLU A 159 1.74 -1.73 8.08
C GLU A 159 1.45 -0.23 8.26
N PRO A 160 2.02 0.40 9.32
CA PRO A 160 2.68 -0.26 10.43
C PRO A 160 1.68 -1.09 11.26
N LEU A 161 2.01 -2.32 11.63
CA LEU A 161 1.20 -3.09 12.58
C LEU A 161 1.50 -2.60 14.00
N LEU A 162 0.51 -1.94 14.61
CA LEU A 162 0.69 -1.20 15.88
C LEU A 162 0.11 -1.92 17.11
N GLU A 163 -0.72 -2.93 16.90
CA GLU A 163 -1.33 -3.76 17.95
C GLU A 163 -1.80 -5.09 17.36
N SER A 164 -2.15 -6.07 18.20
CA SER A 164 -2.84 -7.28 17.72
C SER A 164 -4.22 -6.91 17.12
N LEU A 165 -4.50 -7.40 15.91
CA LEU A 165 -5.80 -7.26 15.28
C LEU A 165 -6.86 -8.24 15.83
N GLY A 166 -6.41 -9.23 16.62
CA GLY A 166 -7.19 -10.40 17.01
C GLY A 166 -7.64 -11.18 15.77
N LYS A 167 -8.84 -11.78 15.83
CA LYS A 167 -9.44 -12.45 14.68
C LYS A 167 -9.70 -11.46 13.53
N VAL A 168 -9.23 -11.81 12.35
CA VAL A 168 -9.40 -11.11 11.08
C VAL A 168 -10.06 -12.06 10.10
N ASP A 169 -11.20 -11.64 9.59
CA ASP A 169 -11.90 -12.34 8.52
C ASP A 169 -11.27 -11.94 7.18
N LEU A 170 -10.61 -12.91 6.54
CA LEU A 170 -9.87 -12.74 5.29
C LEU A 170 -10.63 -13.29 4.08
N THR A 171 -11.92 -13.59 4.23
CA THR A 171 -12.77 -14.01 3.11
C THR A 171 -12.63 -13.03 1.94
N ASN A 172 -12.42 -13.52 0.71
CA ASN A 172 -12.20 -12.71 -0.51
C ASN A 172 -10.96 -11.79 -0.51
N ILE A 173 -10.04 -11.95 0.45
CA ILE A 173 -8.72 -11.32 0.45
C ILE A 173 -7.69 -12.29 -0.12
N HIS A 174 -6.83 -11.78 -1.00
CA HIS A 174 -5.88 -12.61 -1.75
C HIS A 174 -4.46 -12.53 -1.19
N TRP A 175 -4.12 -11.42 -0.52
CA TRP A 175 -2.76 -11.17 -0.05
C TRP A 175 -2.74 -10.29 1.19
N VAL A 176 -1.88 -10.63 2.14
CA VAL A 176 -1.64 -9.84 3.35
C VAL A 176 -0.16 -9.53 3.47
N ILE A 177 0.17 -8.24 3.55
CA ILE A 177 1.52 -7.74 3.80
C ILE A 177 1.59 -7.30 5.25
N VAL A 178 2.55 -7.81 6.03
CA VAL A 178 2.79 -7.36 7.41
C VAL A 178 4.13 -6.63 7.50
N GLY A 179 4.14 -5.49 8.19
CA GLY A 179 5.37 -4.75 8.42
C GLY A 179 5.32 -3.83 9.64
N GLY A 180 6.46 -3.67 10.30
CA GLY A 180 6.67 -2.73 11.39
C GLY A 180 6.90 -1.28 10.94
N GLU A 181 6.78 -0.34 11.87
CA GLU A 181 6.94 1.08 11.58
C GLU A 181 8.40 1.44 11.26
N SER A 182 8.58 2.27 10.24
CA SER A 182 9.91 2.76 9.82
C SER A 182 10.21 4.13 10.39
N GLY A 183 11.51 4.47 10.45
CA GLY A 183 11.98 5.81 10.80
C GLY A 183 12.42 5.96 12.26
N HIS A 184 12.99 7.12 12.59
CA HIS A 184 13.65 7.33 13.88
C HIS A 184 12.70 7.27 15.08
N LYS A 185 11.42 7.60 14.88
CA LYS A 185 10.37 7.57 15.91
C LYS A 185 9.46 6.35 15.81
N ALA A 186 9.89 5.30 15.09
CA ALA A 186 9.13 4.08 14.91
C ALA A 186 8.72 3.47 16.25
N ARG A 187 7.49 2.99 16.32
CA ARG A 187 6.98 2.16 17.41
C ARG A 187 7.31 0.69 17.14
N PRO A 188 7.61 -0.10 18.20
CA PRO A 188 7.89 -1.52 18.03
C PRO A 188 6.62 -2.29 17.66
N MET A 189 6.77 -3.25 16.76
CA MET A 189 5.78 -4.29 16.48
C MET A 189 6.17 -5.54 17.25
N LYS A 190 5.24 -6.13 18.00
CA LYS A 190 5.55 -7.37 18.72
C LYS A 190 5.50 -8.60 17.78
N PRO A 191 6.44 -9.55 17.88
CA PRO A 191 6.48 -10.75 17.02
C PRO A 191 5.19 -11.56 17.03
N GLU A 192 4.57 -11.71 18.19
CA GLU A 192 3.33 -12.47 18.34
C GLU A 192 2.18 -11.91 17.48
N TRP A 193 2.17 -10.61 17.17
CA TRP A 193 1.14 -10.00 16.33
C TRP A 193 1.30 -10.40 14.86
N ALA A 194 2.53 -10.41 14.36
CA ALA A 194 2.83 -10.82 12.99
C ALA A 194 2.58 -12.33 12.79
N ILE A 195 3.00 -13.14 13.77
CA ILE A 195 2.78 -14.59 13.77
C ILE A 195 1.29 -14.93 13.82
N ASP A 196 0.50 -14.21 14.62
CA ASP A 196 -0.95 -14.41 14.69
C ASP A 196 -1.62 -14.15 13.33
N ILE A 197 -1.24 -13.09 12.62
CA ILE A 197 -1.76 -12.80 11.27
C ILE A 197 -1.32 -13.87 10.26
N GLN A 198 -0.07 -14.33 10.31
CA GLN A 198 0.42 -15.41 9.43
C GLN A 198 -0.42 -16.67 9.61
N LYS A 199 -0.63 -17.13 10.85
CA LYS A 199 -1.46 -18.31 11.15
C LYS A 199 -2.87 -18.17 10.61
N GLN A 200 -3.46 -16.97 10.74
CA GLN A 200 -4.79 -16.71 10.20
C GLN A 200 -4.83 -16.71 8.66
N CYS A 201 -3.75 -16.29 8.00
CA CYS A 201 -3.61 -16.40 6.55
C CYS A 201 -3.49 -17.87 6.11
N ASP A 202 -2.66 -18.66 6.80
CA ASP A 202 -2.48 -20.09 6.51
C ASP A 202 -3.80 -20.86 6.64
N VAL A 203 -4.56 -20.61 7.71
CA VAL A 203 -5.87 -21.25 7.95
C VAL A 203 -6.90 -20.86 6.88
N GLN A 204 -6.86 -19.62 6.37
CA GLN A 204 -7.82 -19.10 5.39
C GLN A 204 -7.33 -19.22 3.94
N GLY A 205 -6.16 -19.80 3.69
CA GLY A 205 -5.59 -19.98 2.35
C GLY A 205 -5.21 -18.68 1.65
N VAL A 206 -4.78 -17.66 2.40
CA VAL A 206 -4.42 -16.33 1.88
C VAL A 206 -2.90 -16.19 1.80
N SER A 207 -2.37 -15.64 0.71
CA SER A 207 -0.93 -15.40 0.58
C SER A 207 -0.46 -14.41 1.64
N PHE A 208 0.64 -14.72 2.30
CA PHE A 208 1.24 -13.88 3.35
C PHE A 208 2.62 -13.39 2.93
N PHE A 209 2.91 -12.12 3.15
CA PHE A 209 4.23 -11.54 2.94
C PHE A 209 4.66 -10.73 4.17
N PHE A 210 5.66 -11.24 4.88
CA PHE A 210 6.35 -10.48 5.91
C PHE A 210 7.37 -9.55 5.24
N LYS A 211 7.16 -8.25 5.36
CA LYS A 211 8.02 -7.23 4.73
C LYS A 211 9.24 -6.94 5.59
N GLN A 212 9.04 -6.47 6.82
CA GLN A 212 10.13 -6.09 7.73
C GLN A 212 9.62 -5.85 9.16
N TRP A 213 10.53 -5.87 10.13
CA TRP A 213 10.25 -5.47 11.52
C TRP A 213 10.18 -3.94 11.75
N GLY A 214 10.54 -3.13 10.74
CA GLY A 214 10.55 -1.66 10.86
C GLY A 214 11.92 -1.15 11.30
N ALA A 215 11.99 -0.31 12.35
CA ALA A 215 13.26 0.13 12.95
C ALA A 215 13.68 -0.66 14.20
N TRP A 216 12.93 -1.73 14.52
CA TRP A 216 13.13 -2.59 15.68
C TRP A 216 13.41 -4.02 15.20
N GLY A 217 14.27 -4.76 15.88
CA GLY A 217 14.41 -6.20 15.67
C GLY A 217 13.32 -7.01 16.36
N GLU A 218 13.27 -8.31 16.06
CA GLU A 218 12.37 -9.27 16.71
C GLU A 218 12.53 -9.28 18.25
N ASP A 219 13.74 -9.04 18.73
CA ASP A 219 14.10 -8.92 20.14
C ASP A 219 13.77 -7.56 20.78
N GLY A 220 13.06 -6.68 20.06
CA GLY A 220 12.67 -5.37 20.57
C GLY A 220 13.82 -4.37 20.68
N GLN A 221 14.98 -4.63 20.05
CA GLN A 221 16.09 -3.67 20.02
C GLN A 221 16.03 -2.80 18.76
N LYS A 222 16.27 -1.49 18.91
CA LYS A 222 16.29 -0.55 17.79
C LYS A 222 17.54 -0.76 16.93
N ARG A 223 17.38 -0.98 15.62
CA ARG A 223 18.50 -1.22 14.68
C ARG A 223 18.34 -0.43 13.38
N SER A 224 19.45 -0.20 12.68
CA SER A 224 19.42 0.37 11.32
C SER A 224 18.96 -0.69 10.30
N LYS A 225 18.27 -0.27 9.22
CA LYS A 225 17.66 -1.18 8.22
C LYS A 225 18.62 -2.25 7.67
N LYS A 226 19.93 -1.95 7.62
CA LYS A 226 20.99 -2.82 7.10
C LYS A 226 21.30 -4.08 7.94
N LEU A 227 20.75 -4.20 9.15
CA LEU A 227 21.06 -5.29 10.11
C LEU A 227 19.85 -6.21 10.40
N MET A 228 18.72 -6.04 9.69
CA MET A 228 17.47 -6.74 9.98
C MET A 228 17.07 -7.75 8.89
N ASP A 229 17.87 -7.88 7.84
CA ASP A 229 17.67 -8.87 6.79
C ASP A 229 18.16 -10.23 7.31
N GLY A 230 17.22 -11.05 7.76
CA GLY A 230 17.45 -12.48 7.93
C GLY A 230 17.14 -12.99 9.32
N PHE A 231 15.86 -13.21 9.60
CA PHE A 231 15.40 -14.41 10.30
C PHE A 231 13.98 -14.71 9.83
N PHE A 232 13.84 -15.83 9.11
CA PHE A 232 12.57 -16.37 8.60
C PHE A 232 12.10 -17.48 9.54
N TRP A 233 10.79 -17.52 9.78
CA TRP A 233 10.06 -18.74 10.14
C TRP A 233 9.08 -19.08 9.02
N GLY A 234 9.11 -20.34 8.57
CA GLY A 234 8.00 -20.96 7.83
C GLY A 234 8.14 -20.97 6.31
N LYS A 235 8.12 -22.18 5.76
CA LYS A 235 8.02 -22.50 4.33
C LYS A 235 6.79 -21.83 3.72
N ASN A 236 7.01 -20.74 2.99
CA ASN A 236 6.32 -20.29 1.77
C ASN A 236 6.84 -18.87 1.49
N GLY A 237 8.07 -18.80 1.01
CA GLY A 237 8.69 -17.54 0.65
C GLY A 237 7.90 -16.84 -0.46
N THR A 238 7.65 -15.55 -0.28
CA THR A 238 7.49 -14.59 -1.39
C THR A 238 6.49 -14.98 -2.49
N GLU A 239 5.38 -15.65 -2.17
CA GLU A 239 4.37 -15.90 -3.20
C GLU A 239 3.48 -14.67 -3.40
N ILE A 240 3.84 -13.89 -4.42
CA ILE A 240 2.96 -12.90 -5.04
C ILE A 240 1.71 -13.65 -5.54
N PRO A 241 0.48 -13.15 -5.29
CA PRO A 241 -0.73 -13.81 -5.75
C PRO A 241 -0.69 -14.06 -7.26
N LYS A 242 -0.87 -15.32 -7.66
CA LYS A 242 -1.26 -15.68 -9.02
C LYS A 242 -2.78 -15.64 -9.05
N ALA A 243 -3.38 -14.77 -9.88
CA ALA A 243 -4.82 -14.84 -10.12
C ALA A 243 -5.14 -16.25 -10.65
N LYS A 244 -5.92 -17.03 -9.90
CA LYS A 244 -6.47 -18.28 -10.42
C LYS A 244 -7.48 -17.88 -11.48
N PHE A 245 -7.14 -18.10 -12.76
CA PHE A 245 -8.15 -18.08 -13.81
C PHE A 245 -9.09 -19.25 -13.55
N ALA A 246 -10.27 -18.96 -13.01
CA ALA A 246 -11.37 -19.90 -13.10
C ALA A 246 -11.83 -19.88 -14.56
N PHE A 247 -11.31 -20.81 -15.37
CA PHE A 247 -12.03 -21.21 -16.55
C PHE A 247 -13.23 -22.00 -16.06
N ALA A 248 -14.42 -21.41 -16.17
CA ALA A 248 -15.67 -22.13 -16.30
C ALA A 248 -16.09 -22.01 -17.77
#